data_AF-A0A382R0Z2-F1
#
_entry.id   AF-A0A382R0Z2-F1
#
_cell.length_a   1.000
_cell.length_b   1.000
_cell.length_c   1.000
_cell.angle_alpha   90.00
_cell.angle_beta   90.00
_cell.angle_gamma   90.00
#
_symmetry.space_group_name_H-M   'P 1'
#
loop_
_entity.id
_entity.type
_entity.pdbx_description
1 polymer ?
#
loop_
_entity_poly.entity_id
_entity_poly.type
_entity_poly.pdbx_seq_one_letter_code
_entity_poly.pdbx_strand_id
1 'polypeptide(L)'
;KLDEGFQPSRNFTHIHQLKAVGGDDSSPLMTLTPRSGTPDNIEVSLRDSADVRTVLTTISLESVEGVWVEVYERVTFGHQGRYAIEIRTLVTGALLLDYEDLDIDLWRVGAEFVRPKWGIYRSLDSQEYLRDEQVRFDGFCLAKGDDDCP
;
A
#
# COMPACT_ATOMS: atom_id res chain seq x y z
N LYS A 1 -3.38 -8.28 8.37
CA LYS A 1 -3.10 -9.74 8.23
C LYS A 1 -3.73 -10.28 6.95
N LEU A 2 -2.93 -10.95 6.13
CA LEU A 2 -3.39 -11.76 5.00
C LEU A 2 -3.52 -13.22 5.47
N ASP A 3 -4.48 -13.96 4.92
CA ASP A 3 -4.62 -15.39 5.22
C ASP A 3 -3.39 -16.18 4.73
N GLU A 4 -3.19 -17.38 5.29
CA GLU A 4 -2.15 -18.30 4.82
C GLU A 4 -2.48 -18.79 3.40
N GLY A 5 -1.50 -18.74 2.49
CA GLY A 5 -1.68 -19.07 1.07
C GLY A 5 -2.56 -18.07 0.32
N PHE A 6 -2.46 -16.78 0.67
CA PHE A 6 -3.21 -15.69 0.03
C PHE A 6 -2.99 -15.69 -1.49
N GLN A 7 -4.08 -15.59 -2.28
CA GLN A 7 -4.01 -15.61 -3.74
C GLN A 7 -4.26 -14.21 -4.33
N PRO A 8 -3.19 -13.47 -4.69
CA PRO A 8 -3.33 -12.21 -5.40
C PRO A 8 -3.70 -12.42 -6.88
N SER A 9 -4.43 -11.47 -7.44
CA SER A 9 -4.60 -11.33 -8.90
C SER A 9 -3.28 -11.04 -9.61
N ARG A 10 -3.16 -11.51 -10.85
CA ARG A 10 -2.08 -11.11 -11.77
C ARG A 10 -2.12 -9.63 -12.16
N ASN A 11 -3.31 -9.03 -12.19
CA ASN A 11 -3.50 -7.65 -12.64
C ASN A 11 -3.34 -6.65 -11.49
N PHE A 12 -4.13 -6.75 -10.42
CA PHE A 12 -3.90 -6.04 -9.16
C PHE A 12 -4.76 -6.59 -8.02
N THR A 13 -4.22 -6.53 -6.79
CA THR A 13 -4.95 -6.75 -5.53
C THR A 13 -4.50 -5.68 -4.53
N HIS A 14 -5.12 -4.51 -4.54
CA HIS A 14 -4.78 -3.44 -3.60
C HIS A 14 -5.35 -3.77 -2.21
N ILE A 15 -4.51 -3.68 -1.18
CA ILE A 15 -4.90 -3.85 0.23
C ILE A 15 -4.85 -2.54 1.04
N HIS A 16 -4.11 -1.56 0.53
CA HIS A 16 -4.05 -0.18 1.01
C HIS A 16 -3.88 0.77 -0.19
N GLN A 17 -4.43 1.97 -0.08
CA GLN A 17 -4.25 3.04 -1.05
C GLN A 17 -4.13 4.39 -0.35
N LEU A 18 -3.29 5.28 -0.88
CA LEU A 18 -3.44 6.72 -0.69
C LEU A 18 -4.09 7.29 -1.95
N LYS A 19 -5.32 7.80 -1.83
CA LYS A 19 -6.11 8.26 -2.97
C LYS A 19 -6.50 9.73 -2.80
N ALA A 20 -6.16 10.53 -3.80
CA ALA A 20 -6.61 11.91 -3.90
C ALA A 20 -8.15 11.97 -4.03
N VAL A 21 -8.71 13.11 -3.63
CA VAL A 21 -10.09 13.51 -3.91
C VAL A 21 -10.05 14.88 -4.54
N GLY A 22 -10.70 15.03 -5.70
CA GLY A 22 -10.59 16.24 -6.53
C GLY A 22 -9.38 16.21 -7.47
N GLY A 23 -9.42 17.03 -8.52
CA GLY A 23 -8.43 17.00 -9.59
C GLY A 23 -8.53 15.73 -10.44
N ASP A 24 -7.38 15.24 -10.92
CA ASP A 24 -7.26 13.89 -11.49
C ASP A 24 -7.16 12.84 -10.38
N ASP A 25 -8.32 12.42 -9.87
CA ASP A 25 -8.45 11.42 -8.80
C ASP A 25 -8.79 10.02 -9.32
N SER A 26 -8.61 9.78 -10.63
CA SER A 26 -8.93 8.49 -11.27
C SER A 26 -8.20 7.32 -10.62
N SER A 27 -6.89 7.47 -10.42
CA SER A 27 -6.01 6.46 -9.84
C SER A 27 -5.50 6.84 -8.45
N PRO A 28 -5.20 5.86 -7.57
CA PRO A 28 -4.52 6.14 -6.31
C PRO A 28 -3.09 6.64 -6.56
N LEU A 29 -2.56 7.47 -5.64
CA LEU A 29 -1.16 7.92 -5.63
C LEU A 29 -0.26 6.78 -5.17
N MET A 30 -0.53 6.20 -4.01
CA MET A 30 0.23 5.08 -3.45
C MET A 30 -0.65 3.86 -3.32
N THR A 31 -0.06 2.67 -3.47
CA THR A 31 -0.74 1.40 -3.20
C THR A 31 0.20 0.39 -2.56
N LEU A 32 -0.32 -0.40 -1.63
CA LEU A 32 0.25 -1.71 -1.31
C LEU A 32 -0.54 -2.77 -2.07
N THR A 33 0.17 -3.53 -2.90
CA THR A 33 -0.45 -4.44 -3.86
C THR A 33 0.21 -5.82 -3.82
N PRO A 34 -0.38 -6.79 -3.11
CA PRO A 34 -0.17 -8.20 -3.42
C PRO A 34 -0.33 -8.46 -4.93
N ARG A 35 0.67 -9.09 -5.53
CA ARG A 35 0.72 -9.41 -6.96
C ARG A 35 1.23 -10.83 -7.16
N SER A 36 0.51 -11.59 -7.99
CA SER A 36 0.94 -12.92 -8.38
C SER A 36 2.16 -12.84 -9.30
N GLY A 37 3.17 -13.66 -9.04
CA GLY A 37 4.47 -13.65 -9.69
C GLY A 37 5.24 -14.96 -9.47
N THR A 38 6.57 -14.89 -9.54
CA THR A 38 7.44 -16.03 -9.24
C THR A 38 8.71 -15.52 -8.54
N PRO A 39 8.71 -15.40 -7.20
CA PRO A 39 7.60 -15.64 -6.27
C PRO A 39 6.57 -14.48 -6.25
N ASP A 40 5.44 -14.70 -5.57
CA ASP A 40 4.47 -13.65 -5.28
C ASP A 40 5.07 -12.58 -4.35
N ASN A 41 4.65 -11.33 -4.53
CA ASN A 41 5.18 -10.21 -3.77
C ASN A 41 4.07 -9.21 -3.41
N ILE A 42 4.40 -8.30 -2.49
CA ILE A 42 3.67 -7.06 -2.28
C ILE A 42 4.50 -5.93 -2.87
N GLU A 43 3.90 -5.18 -3.79
CA GLU A 43 4.49 -3.97 -4.36
C GLU A 43 4.00 -2.75 -3.58
N VAL A 44 4.95 -1.90 -3.16
CA VAL A 44 4.68 -0.51 -2.83
C VAL A 44 4.91 0.29 -4.11
N SER A 45 3.87 0.89 -4.67
CA SER A 45 3.99 1.62 -5.94
C SER A 45 3.36 2.99 -5.90
N LEU A 46 4.04 3.95 -6.54
CA LEU A 46 3.57 5.29 -6.86
C LEU A 46 2.87 5.29 -8.21
N ARG A 47 1.87 6.15 -8.36
CA ARG A 47 1.45 6.73 -9.62
C ARG A 47 1.43 8.25 -9.47
N ASP A 48 2.37 8.92 -10.14
CA ASP A 48 2.63 10.35 -9.97
C ASP A 48 1.62 11.24 -10.72
N SER A 49 1.78 12.56 -10.66
CA SER A 49 0.89 13.52 -11.33
C SER A 49 0.97 13.48 -12.86
N ALA A 50 1.99 12.83 -13.42
CA ALA A 50 2.13 12.57 -14.85
C ALA A 50 1.48 11.23 -15.28
N ASP A 51 0.79 10.55 -14.36
CA ASP A 51 0.18 9.23 -14.54
C ASP A 51 1.20 8.11 -14.81
N VAL A 52 2.47 8.33 -14.44
CA VAL A 52 3.51 7.32 -14.54
C VAL A 52 3.47 6.44 -13.29
N ARG A 53 3.38 5.13 -13.49
CA ARG A 53 3.47 4.15 -12.41
C ARG A 53 4.90 3.70 -12.18
N THR A 54 5.33 3.73 -10.93
CA THR A 54 6.65 3.24 -10.48
C THR A 54 6.48 2.27 -9.31
N VAL A 55 7.07 1.07 -9.41
CA VAL A 55 7.22 0.18 -8.25
C VAL A 55 8.44 0.68 -7.46
N LEU A 56 8.21 1.17 -6.25
CA LEU A 56 9.23 1.79 -5.41
C LEU A 56 10.04 0.74 -4.66
N THR A 57 9.35 -0.26 -4.12
CA THR A 57 9.96 -1.40 -3.43
C THR A 57 9.01 -2.60 -3.43
N THR A 58 9.54 -3.78 -3.11
CA THR A 58 8.76 -5.00 -2.97
C THR A 58 9.17 -5.78 -1.74
N ILE A 59 8.24 -6.58 -1.23
CA ILE A 59 8.51 -7.60 -0.22
C ILE A 59 7.90 -8.94 -0.65
N SER A 60 8.54 -10.06 -0.29
CA SER A 60 7.96 -11.39 -0.49
C SER A 60 6.59 -11.49 0.19
N LEU A 61 5.56 -11.93 -0.55
CA LEU A 61 4.23 -12.10 0.01
C LEU A 61 4.23 -13.15 1.14
N GLU A 62 5.00 -14.23 0.96
CA GLU A 62 5.16 -15.31 1.94
C GLU A 62 5.57 -14.79 3.33
N SER A 63 6.33 -13.69 3.40
CA SER A 63 6.79 -13.13 4.67
C SER A 63 5.69 -12.49 5.53
N VAL A 64 4.50 -12.25 4.96
CA VAL A 64 3.37 -11.59 5.63
C VAL A 64 2.08 -12.42 5.66
N GLU A 65 2.08 -13.59 5.04
CA GLU A 65 0.93 -14.51 5.03
C GLU A 65 0.75 -15.18 6.40
N GLY A 66 -0.50 -15.36 6.83
CA GLY A 66 -0.83 -16.06 8.07
C GLY A 66 -0.44 -15.33 9.35
N VAL A 67 0.28 -14.20 9.27
CA VAL A 67 0.80 -13.44 10.41
C VAL A 67 0.22 -12.04 10.49
N TRP A 68 0.19 -11.47 11.70
CA TRP A 68 -0.08 -10.05 11.87
C TRP A 68 1.21 -9.27 11.65
N VAL A 69 1.11 -8.24 10.82
CA VAL A 69 2.15 -7.22 10.62
C VAL A 69 1.59 -5.87 11.00
N GLU A 70 2.47 -5.03 11.49
CA GLU A 70 2.24 -3.61 11.69
C GLU A 70 2.84 -2.86 10.50
N VAL A 71 2.10 -1.87 10.01
CA VAL A 71 2.52 -1.02 8.88
C VAL A 71 2.45 0.42 9.35
N TYR A 72 3.59 1.11 9.30
CA TYR A 72 3.71 2.50 9.68
C TYR A 72 4.11 3.32 8.45
N GLU A 73 3.22 4.22 8.01
CA GLU A 73 3.37 5.03 6.79
C GLU A 73 3.42 6.52 7.18
N ARG A 74 4.48 7.22 6.79
CA ARG A 74 4.63 8.68 6.99
C ARG A 74 4.67 9.38 5.65
N VAL A 75 3.88 10.44 5.53
CA VAL A 75 3.68 11.10 4.24
C VAL A 75 3.67 12.61 4.41
N THR A 76 4.52 13.30 3.65
CA THR A 76 4.41 14.74 3.41
C THR A 76 3.89 14.93 1.99
N PHE A 77 2.63 15.37 1.87
CA PHE A 77 1.99 15.55 0.57
C PHE A 77 2.50 16.80 -0.15
N GLY A 78 2.77 16.67 -1.45
CA GLY A 78 3.22 17.74 -2.33
C GLY A 78 3.83 17.17 -3.61
N HIS A 79 4.09 18.03 -4.60
CA HIS A 79 4.84 17.63 -5.80
C HIS A 79 6.32 17.32 -5.53
N GLN A 80 6.85 17.87 -4.43
CA GLN A 80 8.14 17.54 -3.84
C GLN A 80 7.88 17.04 -2.40
N GLY A 81 7.13 15.94 -2.33
CA GLY A 81 6.71 15.32 -1.09
C GLY A 81 7.77 14.38 -0.51
N ARG A 82 7.37 13.68 0.55
CA ARG A 82 8.17 12.65 1.22
C ARG A 82 7.29 11.46 1.55
N TYR A 83 7.84 10.27 1.42
CA TYR A 83 7.16 9.03 1.75
C TYR A 83 8.11 8.11 2.50
N ALA A 84 7.65 7.56 3.61
CA ALA A 84 8.32 6.45 4.29
C ALA A 84 7.31 5.39 4.66
N ILE A 85 7.71 4.13 4.55
CA ILE A 85 6.93 2.98 5.01
C ILE A 85 7.83 1.98 5.70
N GLU A 86 7.38 1.54 6.87
CA GLU A 86 7.99 0.44 7.60
C GLU A 86 6.96 -0.66 7.81
N ILE A 87 7.37 -1.91 7.61
CA ILE A 87 6.55 -3.10 7.91
C ILE A 87 7.31 -3.99 8.87
N ARG A 88 6.69 -4.30 10.01
CA ARG A 88 7.24 -5.20 11.03
C ARG A 88 6.27 -6.32 11.35
N THR A 89 6.79 -7.47 11.73
CA THR A 89 5.93 -8.50 12.36
C THR A 89 5.41 -7.99 13.71
N LEU A 90 4.13 -8.18 13.99
CA LEU A 90 3.52 -7.70 15.24
C LEU A 90 4.03 -8.46 16.47
N VAL A 91 4.39 -9.75 16.30
CA VAL A 91 4.76 -10.63 17.42
C VAL A 91 6.20 -10.43 17.87
N THR A 92 7.15 -10.30 16.92
CA THR A 92 8.59 -10.23 17.25
C THR A 92 9.20 -8.86 17.01
N GLY A 93 8.48 -7.95 16.34
CA GLY A 93 9.02 -6.65 15.93
C GLY A 93 10.07 -6.74 14.81
N ALA A 94 10.26 -7.94 14.22
CA ALA A 94 11.22 -8.14 13.14
C ALA A 94 10.86 -7.24 11.95
N LEU A 95 11.86 -6.51 11.45
CA LEU A 95 11.74 -5.65 10.28
C LEU A 95 11.63 -6.49 9.02
N LEU A 96 10.56 -6.26 8.26
CA LEU A 96 10.26 -6.95 7.01
C LEU A 96 10.51 -6.05 5.79
N LEU A 97 10.17 -4.77 5.91
CA LEU A 97 10.39 -3.75 4.89
C LEU A 97 10.70 -2.40 5.56
N ASP A 98 11.67 -1.68 5.02
CA ASP A 98 11.94 -0.27 5.31
C ASP A 98 12.24 0.44 3.98
N TYR A 99 11.51 1.52 3.70
CA TYR A 99 11.67 2.31 2.49
C TYR A 99 11.38 3.78 2.77
N GLU A 100 12.23 4.64 2.23
CA GLU A 100 12.10 6.10 2.30
C GLU A 100 12.40 6.73 0.93
N ASP A 101 11.58 7.71 0.55
CA ASP A 101 11.82 8.65 -0.53
C ASP A 101 11.62 10.08 -0.04
N LEU A 102 12.62 10.92 -0.24
CA LEU A 102 12.67 12.30 0.25
C LEU A 102 12.27 13.33 -0.82
N ASP A 103 12.03 12.91 -2.06
CA ASP A 103 11.59 13.77 -3.16
C ASP A 103 10.66 12.99 -4.11
N ILE A 104 9.38 12.90 -3.72
CA ILE A 104 8.37 12.10 -4.40
C ILE A 104 7.10 12.91 -4.68
N ASP A 105 6.56 12.78 -5.90
CA ASP A 105 5.36 13.49 -6.32
C ASP A 105 4.09 12.80 -5.81
N LEU A 106 3.53 13.34 -4.74
CA LEU A 106 2.38 12.79 -4.01
C LEU A 106 1.16 13.71 -4.08
N TRP A 107 1.06 14.57 -5.09
CA TRP A 107 -0.05 15.51 -5.19
C TRP A 107 -0.66 15.55 -6.59
N ARG A 108 -1.97 15.74 -6.65
CA ARG A 108 -2.69 15.99 -7.91
C ARG A 108 -3.05 17.46 -7.99
N VAL A 109 -2.86 18.06 -9.15
CA VAL A 109 -3.34 19.42 -9.40
C VAL A 109 -4.86 19.45 -9.19
N GLY A 110 -5.33 20.31 -8.30
CA GLY A 110 -6.76 20.42 -7.95
C GLY A 110 -7.26 19.41 -6.92
N ALA A 111 -6.38 18.58 -6.32
CA ALA A 111 -6.78 17.77 -5.17
C ALA A 111 -7.17 18.64 -3.97
N GLU A 112 -8.23 18.25 -3.30
CA GLU A 112 -8.68 18.85 -2.04
C GLU A 112 -7.97 18.22 -0.84
N PHE A 113 -7.82 16.89 -0.87
CA PHE A 113 -7.10 16.11 0.13
C PHE A 113 -6.72 14.74 -0.44
N VAL A 114 -5.84 14.04 0.29
CA VAL A 114 -5.53 12.63 0.06
C VAL A 114 -6.02 11.83 1.26
N ARG A 115 -6.74 10.74 1.01
CA ARG A 115 -7.23 9.85 2.07
C ARG A 115 -6.62 8.46 1.95
N PRO A 116 -6.28 7.83 3.08
CA PRO A 116 -5.99 6.41 3.09
C PRO A 116 -7.27 5.58 2.89
N LYS A 117 -7.11 4.40 2.31
CA LYS A 117 -8.17 3.41 2.13
C LYS A 117 -7.62 2.03 2.46
N TRP A 118 -8.34 1.30 3.30
CA TRP A 118 -8.01 -0.08 3.66
C TRP A 118 -9.13 -1.02 3.23
N GLY A 119 -8.77 -2.20 2.78
CA GLY A 119 -9.70 -3.20 2.28
C GLY A 119 -9.11 -3.93 1.08
N ILE A 120 -9.77 -4.99 0.63
CA ILE A 120 -9.36 -5.72 -0.57
C ILE A 120 -10.07 -5.12 -1.80
N TYR A 121 -9.29 -4.59 -2.74
CA TYR A 121 -9.77 -4.11 -4.04
C TYR A 121 -8.92 -4.75 -5.14
N ARG A 122 -9.50 -5.70 -5.87
CA ARG A 122 -8.77 -6.54 -6.83
C ARG A 122 -9.45 -6.63 -8.19
N SER A 123 -8.65 -6.80 -9.24
CA SER A 123 -9.15 -7.10 -10.58
C SER A 123 -9.76 -8.49 -10.62
N LEU A 124 -10.87 -8.60 -11.34
CA LEU A 124 -11.57 -9.85 -11.63
C LEU A 124 -11.35 -10.31 -13.08
N ASP A 125 -10.31 -9.83 -13.77
CA ASP A 125 -10.04 -10.21 -15.16
C ASP A 125 -9.31 -11.55 -15.27
N SER A 126 -8.87 -12.12 -14.14
CA SER A 126 -8.18 -13.42 -14.06
C SER A 126 -8.70 -14.22 -12.87
N GLN A 127 -10.01 -14.46 -12.83
CA GLN A 127 -10.72 -15.05 -11.69
C GLN A 127 -10.28 -16.48 -11.38
N GLU A 128 -9.75 -17.19 -12.38
CA GLU A 128 -9.23 -18.55 -12.24
C GLU A 128 -8.00 -18.65 -11.32
N TYR A 129 -7.35 -17.51 -11.02
CA TYR A 129 -6.27 -17.41 -10.04
C TYR A 129 -6.76 -17.00 -8.64
N LEU A 130 -8.06 -16.76 -8.47
CA LEU A 130 -8.62 -16.18 -7.25
C LEU A 130 -9.42 -17.22 -6.48
N ARG A 131 -9.36 -17.09 -5.15
CA ARG A 131 -10.32 -17.68 -4.21
C ARG A 131 -10.97 -16.61 -3.36
N ASP A 132 -11.92 -17.01 -2.53
CA ASP A 132 -12.41 -16.16 -1.45
C ASP A 132 -11.27 -15.92 -0.46
N GLU A 133 -10.98 -14.65 -0.20
CA GLU A 133 -9.90 -14.22 0.69
C GLU A 133 -10.48 -13.49 1.89
N GLN A 134 -9.88 -13.68 3.07
CA GLN A 134 -10.10 -12.80 4.21
C GLN A 134 -8.88 -11.91 4.41
N VAL A 135 -9.11 -10.60 4.40
CA VAL A 135 -8.11 -9.62 4.82
C VAL A 135 -8.59 -9.00 6.11
N ARG A 136 -7.75 -9.06 7.15
CA ARG A 136 -8.07 -8.55 8.48
C ARG A 136 -7.21 -7.33 8.77
N PHE A 137 -7.85 -6.29 9.29
CA PHE A 137 -7.22 -5.06 9.71
C PHE A 137 -7.60 -4.77 11.16
N ASP A 138 -6.67 -4.20 11.91
CA ASP A 138 -6.84 -3.77 13.30
C ASP A 138 -5.79 -2.69 13.61
N GLY A 139 -5.94 -1.99 14.73
CA GLY A 139 -4.93 -1.04 15.22
C GLY A 139 -4.79 0.22 14.38
N PHE A 140 -5.88 0.73 13.81
CA PHE A 140 -5.84 1.95 13.00
C PHE A 140 -5.52 3.19 13.84
N CYS A 141 -4.54 3.96 13.38
CA CYS A 141 -4.27 5.30 13.85
C CYS A 141 -3.92 6.21 12.67
N LEU A 142 -4.41 7.44 12.70
CA LEU A 142 -4.01 8.51 11.80
C LEU A 142 -3.63 9.72 12.65
N ALA A 143 -2.41 10.19 12.48
CA ALA A 143 -1.90 11.41 13.08
C ALA A 143 -1.51 12.41 11.97
N LYS A 144 -1.42 13.69 12.33
CA LYS A 144 -1.05 14.75 11.38
C LYS A 144 -0.19 15.82 12.05
N GLY A 145 0.67 16.46 11.27
CA GLY A 145 1.56 17.50 11.79
C GLY A 145 2.57 16.89 12.76
N ASP A 146 2.58 17.38 13.99
CA ASP A 146 3.52 16.95 15.03
C ASP A 146 2.99 15.78 15.89
N ASP A 147 1.73 15.36 15.69
CA ASP A 147 1.15 14.20 16.36
C ASP A 147 1.71 12.89 15.76
N ASP A 148 1.83 11.84 16.57
CA ASP A 148 2.23 10.50 16.13
C ASP A 148 1.29 9.41 16.64
N CYS A 149 1.34 8.25 15.99
CA CYS A 149 0.64 7.05 16.43
C CYS A 149 1.37 6.36 17.60
N PRO A 150 0.63 5.78 18.55
CA PRO A 150 1.18 5.22 19.79
C PRO A 150 2.04 3.98 19.57
#